data_AF-A0A646KCT9-F1
#
_entry.id   AF-A0A646KCT9-F1
#
_cell.length_a   1.000
_cell.length_b   1.000
_cell.length_c   1.000
_cell.angle_alpha   90.00
_cell.angle_beta   90.00
_cell.angle_gamma   90.00
#
_symmetry.space_group_name_H-M   'P 1'
#
loop_
_entity.id
_entity.type
_entity.pdbx_description
1 polymer ?
#
loop_
_entity_poly.entity_id
_entity_poly.type
_entity_poly.pdbx_seq_one_letter_code
_entity_poly.pdbx_strand_id
1 'polypeptide(L)'
;MNELPQQLANGLALGALYGLIAIGYTMVYGIVQLINFAHGEIFMIGGFGALTIYIWLPSGVSLLVAIPLMIIGGAIASVAVATAAERFAYRPLRGAPRLAPLITAIGLSIALQQIVWGFYPDAKKHKSFPEFSGDAFKITDDLLIQRADAFVLVLAPLCMLALGFFVSKSRSGRAMQATAQDPDTAKLMGVNTDRIIVMAFAIGAAFAAVAAVAYGLDKGQINFEMGFILGLKAFTAAVLGGIGNIYGAMVGGVVLGLAESLSIAYIEEIPGMHQLGGGAWSNVWAFVLLIVVLLVRPQGLLGERVADRA
;
A
#
# COMPACT_ATOMS: atom_id res chain seq x y z
N MET A 1 -33.99 -3.99 -0.66
CA MET A 1 -33.04 -3.79 0.45
C MET A 1 -31.89 -2.99 -0.13
N ASN A 2 -31.78 -1.72 0.23
CA ASN A 2 -30.83 -0.80 -0.39
C ASN A 2 -29.45 -1.00 0.25
N GLU A 3 -28.75 -2.08 -0.09
CA GLU A 3 -27.38 -2.31 0.41
C GLU A 3 -26.34 -1.47 -0.33
N LEU A 4 -26.72 -0.83 -1.43
CA LEU A 4 -25.83 -0.03 -2.27
C LEU A 4 -25.07 1.06 -1.50
N PRO A 5 -25.70 1.87 -0.63
CA PRO A 5 -24.98 2.85 0.19
C PRO A 5 -23.91 2.21 1.09
N GLN A 6 -24.23 1.06 1.70
CA GLN A 6 -23.28 0.32 2.54
C GLN A 6 -22.12 -0.24 1.72
N GLN A 7 -22.39 -0.82 0.55
CA GLN A 7 -21.34 -1.35 -0.33
C GLN A 7 -20.43 -0.25 -0.89
N LEU A 8 -20.98 0.93 -1.19
CA LEU A 8 -20.16 2.09 -1.57
C LEU A 8 -19.26 2.55 -0.41
N ALA A 9 -19.76 2.57 0.82
CA ALA A 9 -18.96 2.93 1.99
C ALA A 9 -17.85 1.91 2.27
N ASN A 10 -18.17 0.62 2.24
CA ASN A 10 -17.20 -0.47 2.38
C ASN A 10 -16.11 -0.39 1.30
N GLY A 11 -16.53 -0.22 0.04
CA GLY A 11 -15.62 -0.11 -1.10
C GLY A 11 -14.75 1.16 -1.03
N LEU A 12 -15.27 2.27 -0.50
CA LEU A 12 -14.50 3.49 -0.30
C LEU A 12 -13.42 3.30 0.78
N ALA A 13 -13.76 2.66 1.91
CA ALA A 13 -12.80 2.38 2.97
C ALA A 13 -11.70 1.40 2.53
N LEU A 14 -12.11 0.31 1.86
CA LEU A 14 -11.20 -0.69 1.28
C LEU A 14 -10.32 -0.07 0.20
N GLY A 15 -10.88 0.82 -0.63
CA GLY A 15 -10.14 1.54 -1.66
C GLY A 15 -9.18 2.59 -1.10
N ALA A 16 -9.55 3.27 -0.01
CA ALA A 16 -8.66 4.17 0.72
C ALA A 16 -7.46 3.42 1.32
N LEU A 17 -7.68 2.19 1.82
CA LEU A 17 -6.62 1.31 2.28
C LEU A 17 -5.68 0.90 1.14
N TYR A 18 -6.21 0.45 0.00
CA TYR A 18 -5.41 0.11 -1.18
C TYR A 18 -4.66 1.32 -1.71
N GLY A 19 -5.29 2.50 -1.74
CA GLY A 19 -4.66 3.75 -2.13
C GLY A 19 -3.50 4.12 -1.21
N LEU A 20 -3.65 3.94 0.11
CA LEU A 20 -2.61 4.22 1.08
C LEU A 20 -1.37 3.32 0.90
N ILE A 21 -1.56 2.03 0.62
CA ILE A 21 -0.46 1.12 0.27
C ILE A 21 0.14 1.51 -1.11
N ALA A 22 -0.71 1.81 -2.09
CA ALA A 22 -0.32 2.17 -3.45
C ALA A 22 0.53 3.45 -3.53
N ILE A 23 0.29 4.40 -2.63
CA ILE A 23 1.10 5.62 -2.50
C ILE A 23 2.54 5.27 -2.11
N GLY A 24 2.74 4.31 -1.19
CA GLY A 24 4.07 3.82 -0.82
C GLY A 24 4.81 3.18 -2.01
N TYR A 25 4.11 2.34 -2.78
CA TYR A 25 4.60 1.77 -4.04
C TYR A 25 5.01 2.85 -5.04
N THR A 26 4.14 3.85 -5.19
CA THR A 26 4.29 4.95 -6.15
C THR A 26 5.51 5.81 -5.86
N MET A 27 5.85 6.01 -4.58
CA MET A 27 7.06 6.75 -4.20
C MET A 27 8.36 6.06 -4.62
N VAL A 28 8.43 4.74 -4.44
CA VAL A 28 9.63 3.98 -4.82
C VAL A 28 9.73 3.87 -6.35
N TYR A 29 8.64 3.49 -7.00
CA TYR A 29 8.62 3.34 -8.45
C TYR A 29 8.81 4.69 -9.16
N GLY A 30 8.22 5.77 -8.66
CA GLY A 30 8.30 7.09 -9.29
C GLY A 30 9.73 7.60 -9.45
N ILE A 31 10.67 7.11 -8.64
CA ILE A 31 12.09 7.51 -8.70
C ILE A 31 12.95 6.44 -9.38
N VAL A 32 12.77 5.17 -9.02
CA VAL A 32 13.66 4.08 -9.46
C VAL A 32 13.14 3.39 -10.73
N GLN A 33 11.84 3.53 -11.04
CA GLN A 33 11.16 2.87 -12.16
C GLN A 33 11.33 1.35 -12.19
N LEU A 34 11.49 0.75 -11.01
CA LEU A 34 11.58 -0.70 -10.81
C LEU A 34 10.37 -1.19 -10.03
N ILE A 35 9.79 -2.30 -10.49
CA ILE A 35 8.70 -2.99 -9.79
C ILE A 35 9.28 -3.67 -8.55
N ASN A 36 8.76 -3.33 -7.37
CA ASN A 36 9.24 -3.82 -6.08
C ASN A 36 8.14 -4.62 -5.37
N PHE A 37 8.01 -5.91 -5.67
CA PHE A 37 7.05 -6.79 -4.99
C PHE A 37 7.32 -6.96 -3.50
N ALA A 38 8.57 -6.77 -3.05
CA ALA A 38 8.92 -6.84 -1.64
C ALA A 38 8.29 -5.70 -0.81
N HIS A 39 7.71 -4.66 -1.43
CA HIS A 39 7.01 -3.60 -0.69
C HIS A 39 5.76 -4.12 0.05
N GLY A 40 5.09 -5.16 -0.48
CA GLY A 40 4.03 -5.86 0.25
C GLY A 40 4.53 -6.50 1.54
N GLU A 41 5.72 -7.07 1.53
CA GLU A 41 6.33 -7.66 2.74
C GLU A 41 6.86 -6.60 3.70
N ILE A 42 7.31 -5.46 3.18
CA ILE A 42 7.65 -4.30 4.01
C ILE A 42 6.40 -3.80 4.77
N PHE A 43 5.25 -3.75 4.10
CA PHE A 43 3.96 -3.52 4.76
C PHE A 43 3.67 -4.56 5.85
N MET A 44 3.87 -5.85 5.55
CA MET A 44 3.65 -6.92 6.52
C MET A 44 4.55 -6.78 7.75
N ILE A 45 5.84 -6.51 7.56
CA ILE A 45 6.81 -6.22 8.62
C ILE A 45 6.41 -4.98 9.43
N GLY A 46 5.85 -3.95 8.79
CA GLY A 46 5.28 -2.79 9.48
C GLY A 46 4.15 -3.16 10.42
N GLY A 47 3.27 -4.07 10.00
CA GLY A 47 2.20 -4.61 10.84
C GLY A 47 2.73 -5.38 12.05
N PHE A 48 3.71 -6.26 11.84
CA PHE A 48 4.33 -7.01 12.95
C PHE A 48 5.16 -6.12 13.88
N GLY A 49 5.84 -5.11 13.35
CA GLY A 49 6.56 -4.11 14.13
C GLY A 49 5.60 -3.30 15.01
N ALA A 50 4.48 -2.86 14.44
CA ALA A 50 3.41 -2.18 15.16
C ALA A 50 2.80 -3.05 16.27
N LEU A 51 2.48 -4.32 15.95
CA LEU A 51 1.97 -5.28 16.92
C LEU A 51 2.95 -5.52 18.07
N THR A 52 4.24 -5.60 17.77
CA THR A 52 5.29 -5.80 18.80
C THR A 52 5.30 -4.66 19.80
N ILE A 53 5.20 -3.41 19.33
CA ILE A 53 5.05 -2.26 20.23
C ILE A 53 3.81 -2.39 21.08
N TYR A 54 2.66 -2.73 20.48
CA TYR A 54 1.41 -2.88 21.22
C TYR A 54 1.49 -3.92 22.33
N ILE A 55 2.12 -5.07 22.08
CA ILE A 55 2.29 -6.13 23.08
C ILE A 55 3.19 -5.68 24.24
N TRP A 56 4.14 -4.78 23.98
CA TRP A 56 5.07 -4.26 25.00
C TRP A 56 4.47 -3.10 25.80
N LEU A 57 3.33 -2.54 25.38
CA LEU A 57 2.63 -1.52 26.15
C LEU A 57 2.00 -2.13 27.43
N PRO A 58 1.96 -1.38 28.54
CA PRO A 58 1.22 -1.79 29.72
C PRO A 58 -0.26 -2.06 29.42
N SER A 59 -0.86 -3.01 30.15
CA SER A 59 -2.29 -3.28 30.04
C SER A 59 -3.12 -2.05 30.43
N GLY A 60 -4.16 -1.76 29.64
CA GLY A 60 -5.06 -0.62 29.88
C GLY A 60 -4.65 0.70 29.24
N VAL A 61 -3.56 0.75 28.47
CA VAL A 61 -3.24 1.93 27.66
C VAL A 61 -4.34 2.16 26.62
N SER A 62 -4.85 3.39 26.56
CA SER A 62 -5.85 3.78 25.57
C SER A 62 -5.32 3.61 24.15
N LEU A 63 -6.17 3.11 23.26
CA LEU A 63 -5.85 2.93 21.85
C LEU A 63 -5.39 4.23 21.18
N LEU A 64 -5.88 5.38 21.65
CA LEU A 64 -5.46 6.70 21.16
C LEU A 64 -3.96 6.97 21.36
N VAL A 65 -3.36 6.43 22.43
CA VAL A 65 -1.92 6.55 22.71
C VAL A 65 -1.15 5.41 22.04
N ALA A 66 -1.78 4.22 21.95
CA ALA A 66 -1.16 3.06 21.31
C ALA A 66 -0.94 3.28 19.81
N ILE A 67 -1.91 3.82 19.07
CA ILE A 67 -1.83 3.96 17.60
C ILE A 67 -0.58 4.76 17.15
N PRO A 68 -0.28 5.95 17.69
CA PRO A 68 0.95 6.67 17.32
C PRO A 68 2.22 5.87 17.59
N LEU A 69 2.30 5.18 18.73
CA LEU A 69 3.47 4.36 19.09
C LEU A 69 3.61 3.15 18.16
N MET A 70 2.49 2.52 17.81
CA MET A 70 2.42 1.42 16.85
C MET A 70 2.90 1.87 15.46
N ILE A 71 2.44 3.03 14.99
CA ILE A 71 2.89 3.62 13.71
C ILE A 71 4.40 3.88 13.75
N ILE A 72 4.92 4.44 14.84
CA ILE A 72 6.37 4.71 14.98
C ILE A 72 7.16 3.39 14.94
N GLY A 73 6.76 2.38 15.72
CA GLY A 73 7.45 1.08 15.74
C GLY A 73 7.38 0.34 14.41
N GLY A 74 6.20 0.32 13.78
CA GLY A 74 6.01 -0.24 12.45
C GLY A 74 6.86 0.48 11.40
N ALA A 75 6.93 1.82 11.46
CA ALA A 75 7.74 2.61 10.55
C ALA A 75 9.23 2.35 10.76
N ILE A 76 9.72 2.25 12.01
CA ILE A 76 11.12 1.89 12.28
C ILE A 76 11.47 0.54 11.67
N ALA A 77 10.64 -0.49 11.90
CA ALA A 77 10.86 -1.82 11.35
C ALA A 77 10.84 -1.82 9.81
N SER A 78 9.81 -1.20 9.22
CA SER A 78 9.65 -1.14 7.77
C SER A 78 10.77 -0.36 7.08
N VAL A 79 11.14 0.80 7.62
CA VAL A 79 12.23 1.63 7.09
C VAL A 79 13.57 0.91 7.20
N ALA A 80 13.84 0.25 8.32
CA ALA A 80 15.07 -0.53 8.49
C ALA A 80 15.18 -1.62 7.42
N VAL A 81 14.10 -2.37 7.19
CA VAL A 81 14.09 -3.43 6.18
C VAL A 81 14.14 -2.88 4.76
N ALA A 82 13.39 -1.82 4.46
CA ALA A 82 13.37 -1.22 3.13
C ALA A 82 14.71 -0.60 2.74
N THR A 83 15.40 0.05 3.68
CA THR A 83 16.72 0.62 3.44
C THR A 83 17.81 -0.47 3.36
N ALA A 84 17.68 -1.56 4.11
CA ALA A 84 18.53 -2.74 3.94
C ALA A 84 18.31 -3.40 2.58
N ALA A 85 17.05 -3.59 2.17
CA ALA A 85 16.68 -4.12 0.86
C ALA A 85 17.24 -3.25 -0.27
N GLU A 86 17.09 -1.93 -0.16
CA GLU A 86 17.69 -0.98 -1.10
C GLU A 86 19.19 -1.19 -1.21
N ARG A 87 19.89 -1.24 -0.06
CA ARG A 87 21.35 -1.29 -0.03
C ARG A 87 21.94 -2.62 -0.51
N PHE A 88 21.34 -3.74 -0.12
CA PHE A 88 21.89 -5.07 -0.32
C PHE A 88 21.28 -5.82 -1.50
N ALA A 89 20.00 -5.57 -1.83
CA ALA A 89 19.32 -6.28 -2.92
C ALA A 89 19.23 -5.43 -4.19
N TYR A 90 18.79 -4.17 -4.09
CA TYR A 90 18.47 -3.36 -5.28
C TYR A 90 19.64 -2.54 -5.80
N ARG A 91 20.42 -1.89 -4.94
CA ARG A 91 21.54 -1.03 -5.33
C ARG A 91 22.58 -1.74 -6.22
N PRO A 92 22.99 -3.00 -5.95
CA PRO A 92 23.94 -3.70 -6.81
C PRO A 92 23.40 -3.97 -8.22
N LEU A 93 22.07 -3.96 -8.41
CA LEU A 93 21.40 -4.33 -9.65
C LEU A 93 20.98 -3.14 -10.51
N ARG A 94 21.32 -1.90 -10.12
CA ARG A 94 20.92 -0.70 -10.87
C ARG A 94 21.49 -0.64 -12.30
N GLY A 95 22.57 -1.35 -12.59
CA GLY A 95 23.14 -1.51 -13.93
C GLY A 95 22.82 -2.85 -14.61
N ALA A 96 22.04 -3.72 -13.95
CA ALA A 96 21.71 -5.04 -14.46
C ALA A 96 20.53 -5.00 -15.45
N PRO A 97 20.32 -6.05 -16.26
CA PRO A 97 19.14 -6.15 -17.11
C PRO A 97 17.84 -6.04 -16.32
N ARG A 98 16.78 -5.46 -16.91
CA ARG A 98 15.50 -5.17 -16.24
C ARG A 98 14.84 -6.38 -15.55
N LEU A 99 15.13 -7.59 -16.00
CA LEU A 99 14.63 -8.83 -15.38
C LEU A 99 15.30 -9.13 -14.03
N ALA A 100 16.56 -8.75 -13.82
CA ALA A 100 17.29 -9.07 -12.59
C ALA A 100 16.66 -8.42 -11.35
N PRO A 101 16.36 -7.10 -11.32
CA PRO A 101 15.66 -6.50 -10.18
C PRO A 101 14.28 -7.11 -9.91
N LEU A 102 13.56 -7.58 -10.94
CA LEU A 102 12.25 -8.22 -10.79
C LEU A 102 12.38 -9.57 -10.07
N ILE A 103 13.33 -10.41 -10.50
CA ILE A 103 13.62 -11.70 -9.87
C ILE A 103 14.07 -11.49 -8.42
N THR A 104 14.93 -10.50 -8.19
CA THR A 104 15.37 -10.13 -6.84
C THR A 104 14.23 -9.63 -5.97
N ALA A 105 13.28 -8.85 -6.51
CA ALA A 105 12.13 -8.38 -5.76
C ALA A 105 11.23 -9.54 -5.29
N ILE A 106 11.00 -10.54 -6.16
CA ILE A 106 10.24 -11.74 -5.81
C ILE A 106 11.00 -12.58 -4.79
N GLY A 107 12.29 -12.82 -5.01
CA GLY A 107 13.14 -13.57 -4.07
C GLY A 107 13.21 -12.92 -2.69
N LEU A 108 13.33 -11.58 -2.65
CA LEU A 108 13.30 -10.81 -1.43
C LEU A 108 11.92 -10.88 -0.75
N SER A 109 10.82 -10.82 -1.51
CA SER A 109 9.47 -10.98 -0.98
C SER A 109 9.35 -12.31 -0.22
N ILE A 110 9.71 -13.42 -0.88
CA ILE A 110 9.68 -14.75 -0.26
C ILE A 110 10.61 -14.78 0.96
N ALA A 111 11.84 -14.26 0.86
CA ALA A 111 12.78 -14.24 1.97
C ALA A 111 12.24 -13.47 3.19
N LEU A 112 11.68 -12.28 2.99
CA LEU A 112 11.10 -11.47 4.07
C LEU A 112 9.90 -12.16 4.72
N GLN A 113 9.02 -12.76 3.91
CA GLN A 113 7.90 -13.55 4.38
C GLN A 113 8.38 -14.73 5.25
N GLN A 114 9.39 -15.47 4.80
CA GLN A 114 9.96 -16.61 5.54
C GLN A 114 10.72 -16.18 6.80
N ILE A 115 11.36 -15.01 6.80
CA ILE A 115 12.00 -14.44 8.00
C ILE A 115 10.95 -14.20 9.08
N VAL A 116 9.81 -13.57 8.76
CA VAL A 116 8.75 -13.36 9.76
C VAL A 116 8.15 -14.69 10.20
N TRP A 117 7.90 -15.61 9.26
CA TRP A 117 7.40 -16.95 9.57
C TRP A 117 8.32 -17.74 10.53
N GLY A 118 9.64 -17.62 10.36
CA GLY A 118 10.63 -18.38 11.13
C GLY A 118 11.06 -17.73 12.45
N PHE A 119 11.15 -16.40 12.51
CA PHE A 119 11.69 -15.67 13.66
C PHE A 119 10.63 -15.02 14.55
N TYR A 120 9.46 -14.68 14.02
CA TYR A 120 8.43 -14.03 14.83
C TYR A 120 7.64 -15.05 15.66
N PRO A 121 7.46 -14.85 16.97
CA PRO A 121 6.79 -15.82 17.84
C PRO A 121 5.38 -16.16 17.37
N ASP A 122 5.10 -17.46 17.16
CA ASP A 122 3.78 -17.98 16.76
C ASP A 122 3.21 -17.34 15.47
N ALA A 123 4.06 -16.89 14.54
CA ALA A 123 3.65 -16.24 13.29
C ALA A 123 2.75 -17.08 12.37
N LYS A 124 2.77 -18.41 12.53
CA LYS A 124 1.97 -19.36 11.74
C LYS A 124 0.47 -19.22 11.95
N LYS A 125 0.06 -18.63 13.08
CA LYS A 125 -1.33 -18.36 13.40
C LYS A 125 -1.64 -16.90 13.11
N HIS A 126 -2.90 -16.62 12.79
CA HIS A 126 -3.40 -15.25 12.76
C HIS A 126 -3.18 -14.60 14.13
N LYS A 127 -2.60 -13.41 14.12
CA LYS A 127 -2.31 -12.63 15.32
C LYS A 127 -3.39 -11.59 15.50
N SER A 128 -4.06 -11.64 16.65
CA SER A 128 -5.01 -10.59 17.03
C SER A 128 -4.32 -9.23 17.06
N PHE A 129 -4.98 -8.25 16.46
CA PHE A 129 -4.58 -6.86 16.45
C PHE A 129 -5.59 -6.08 17.30
N PRO A 130 -5.20 -4.96 17.95
CA PRO A 130 -6.17 -4.14 18.66
C PRO A 130 -7.29 -3.65 17.73
N GLU A 131 -8.50 -3.55 18.28
CA GLU A 131 -9.68 -3.04 17.58
C GLU A 131 -10.19 -1.78 18.26
N PHE A 132 -10.86 -0.91 17.50
CA PHE A 132 -11.55 0.24 18.08
C PHE A 132 -12.72 -0.22 18.96
N SER A 133 -12.74 0.22 20.21
CA SER A 133 -13.88 -0.02 21.09
C SER A 133 -15.07 0.87 20.72
N GLY A 134 -16.28 0.33 20.89
CA GLY A 134 -17.55 1.05 20.74
C GLY A 134 -18.28 0.79 19.42
N ASP A 135 -19.55 1.20 19.38
CA ASP A 135 -20.42 0.95 18.23
C ASP A 135 -19.98 1.71 16.97
N ALA A 136 -20.36 1.15 15.82
CA ALA A 136 -20.23 1.79 14.51
C ALA A 136 -21.02 3.11 14.44
N PHE A 137 -20.54 4.04 13.63
CA PHE A 137 -21.25 5.28 13.37
C PHE A 137 -22.47 5.01 12.49
N LYS A 138 -23.67 5.20 13.05
CA LYS A 138 -24.93 5.10 12.32
C LYS A 138 -25.22 6.45 11.64
N ILE A 139 -25.07 6.52 10.33
CA ILE A 139 -25.43 7.72 9.55
C ILE A 139 -26.90 7.65 9.13
N THR A 140 -27.35 6.47 8.72
CA THR A 140 -28.72 6.16 8.30
C THR A 140 -29.02 4.71 8.69
N ASP A 141 -30.30 4.29 8.70
CA ASP A 141 -30.68 2.91 9.02
C ASP A 141 -30.01 1.87 8.11
N ASP A 142 -29.68 2.26 6.86
CA ASP A 142 -29.00 1.43 5.86
C ASP A 142 -27.48 1.70 5.73
N LEU A 143 -26.90 2.59 6.57
CA LEU A 143 -25.48 2.99 6.45
C LEU A 143 -24.77 3.03 7.82
N LEU A 144 -23.89 2.05 8.01
CA LEU A 144 -23.05 1.83 9.18
C LEU A 144 -21.58 1.96 8.78
N ILE A 145 -20.86 2.89 9.38
CA ILE A 145 -19.41 3.05 9.17
C ILE A 145 -18.67 2.58 10.41
N GLN A 146 -17.82 1.57 10.27
CA GLN A 146 -16.99 1.13 11.39
C GLN A 146 -15.96 2.20 11.75
N ARG A 147 -15.52 2.22 13.01
CA ARG A 147 -14.53 3.20 13.48
C ARG A 147 -13.19 3.05 12.75
N ALA A 148 -12.83 1.82 12.37
CA ALA A 148 -11.66 1.55 11.55
C ALA A 148 -11.81 2.12 10.13
N ASP A 149 -12.95 1.91 9.47
CA ASP A 149 -13.24 2.52 8.15
C ASP A 149 -13.12 4.04 8.21
N ALA A 150 -13.74 4.67 9.20
CA ALA A 150 -13.66 6.12 9.39
C ALA A 150 -12.20 6.59 9.60
N PHE A 151 -11.42 5.84 10.37
CA PHE A 151 -10.00 6.11 10.57
C PHE A 151 -9.22 6.06 9.25
N VAL A 152 -9.42 5.02 8.43
CA VAL A 152 -8.73 4.89 7.12
C VAL A 152 -9.18 5.98 6.14
N LEU A 153 -10.47 6.29 6.09
CA LEU A 153 -11.03 7.33 5.23
C LEU A 153 -10.47 8.73 5.54
N VAL A 154 -10.09 8.99 6.78
CA VAL A 154 -9.43 10.25 7.17
C VAL A 154 -7.92 10.16 6.97
N LEU A 155 -7.30 9.07 7.40
CA LEU A 155 -5.85 8.90 7.37
C LEU A 155 -5.29 8.87 5.95
N ALA A 156 -5.95 8.18 5.03
CA ALA A 156 -5.44 7.99 3.68
C ALA A 156 -5.33 9.33 2.89
N PRO A 157 -6.37 10.19 2.84
CA PRO A 157 -6.24 11.52 2.24
C PRO A 157 -5.21 12.41 2.95
N LEU A 158 -5.12 12.37 4.29
CA LEU A 158 -4.11 13.13 5.04
C LEU A 158 -2.70 12.71 4.64
N CYS A 159 -2.44 11.41 4.55
CA CYS A 159 -1.18 10.84 4.10
C CYS A 159 -0.85 11.23 2.65
N MET A 160 -1.84 11.18 1.75
CA MET A 160 -1.71 11.61 0.36
C MET A 160 -1.32 13.10 0.27
N LEU A 161 -2.02 13.97 0.99
CA LEU A 161 -1.76 15.42 0.99
C LEU A 161 -0.40 15.73 1.60
N ALA A 162 -0.05 15.09 2.72
CA ALA A 162 1.25 15.27 3.37
C ALA A 162 2.41 14.90 2.43
N LEU A 163 2.30 13.76 1.74
CA LEU A 163 3.32 13.32 0.80
C LEU A 163 3.35 14.19 -0.46
N GLY A 164 2.20 14.54 -1.02
CA GLY A 164 2.10 15.44 -2.17
C GLY A 164 2.72 16.80 -1.88
N PHE A 165 2.49 17.35 -0.69
CA PHE A 165 3.14 18.57 -0.23
C PHE A 165 4.64 18.40 -0.04
N PHE A 166 5.08 17.31 0.59
CA PHE A 166 6.50 17.00 0.76
C PHE A 166 7.23 16.91 -0.59
N VAL A 167 6.67 16.19 -1.57
CA VAL A 167 7.30 16.01 -2.88
C VAL A 167 7.32 17.31 -3.68
N SER A 168 6.24 18.10 -3.65
CA SER A 168 6.12 19.32 -4.46
C SER A 168 6.81 20.57 -3.85
N LYS A 169 6.93 20.66 -2.52
CA LYS A 169 7.41 21.87 -1.83
C LYS A 169 8.76 21.71 -1.14
N SER A 170 9.20 20.49 -0.79
CA SER A 170 10.47 20.32 -0.08
C SER A 170 11.68 20.26 -1.02
N ARG A 171 12.88 20.60 -0.51
CA ARG A 171 14.15 20.45 -1.25
C ARG A 171 14.42 18.99 -1.62
N SER A 172 14.13 18.07 -0.70
CA SER A 172 14.22 16.63 -0.92
C SER A 172 13.27 16.15 -2.00
N GLY A 173 12.04 16.64 -2.02
CA GLY A 173 11.03 16.34 -3.03
C GLY A 173 11.42 16.81 -4.43
N ARG A 174 11.96 18.04 -4.54
CA ARG A 174 12.52 18.53 -5.81
C ARG A 174 13.70 17.69 -6.29
N ALA A 175 14.56 17.24 -5.38
CA ALA A 175 15.65 16.33 -5.70
C ALA A 175 15.16 14.94 -6.12
N MET A 176 14.05 14.44 -5.55
CA MET A 176 13.36 13.22 -6.00
C MET A 176 12.85 13.36 -7.43
N GLN A 177 12.16 14.46 -7.75
CA GLN A 177 11.66 14.72 -9.10
C GLN A 177 12.80 14.85 -10.12
N ALA A 178 13.90 15.54 -9.77
CA ALA A 178 15.08 15.62 -10.63
C ALA A 178 15.72 14.25 -10.86
N THR A 179 15.85 13.45 -9.80
CA THR A 179 16.41 12.08 -9.89
C THR A 179 15.52 11.17 -10.73
N ALA A 180 14.19 11.31 -10.65
CA ALA A 180 13.23 10.54 -11.44
C ALA A 180 13.28 10.85 -12.95
N GLN A 181 13.64 12.08 -13.31
CA GLN A 181 13.72 12.51 -14.72
C GLN A 181 15.02 12.03 -15.40
N ASP A 182 16.15 12.27 -14.73
CA ASP A 182 17.48 11.84 -15.16
C ASP A 182 18.44 11.81 -13.94
N PRO A 183 18.75 10.61 -13.40
CA PRO A 183 19.68 10.46 -12.29
C PRO A 183 21.09 10.98 -12.59
N ASP A 184 21.58 10.86 -13.83
CA ASP A 184 22.95 11.24 -14.15
C ASP A 184 23.09 12.75 -14.26
N THR A 185 22.13 13.42 -14.92
CA THR A 185 22.04 14.88 -14.90
C THR A 185 21.85 15.41 -13.48
N ALA A 186 21.01 14.77 -12.66
CA ALA A 186 20.84 15.17 -11.26
C ALA A 186 22.15 15.10 -10.45
N LYS A 187 22.99 14.07 -10.66
CA LYS A 187 24.33 13.99 -10.04
C LYS A 187 25.24 15.13 -10.48
N LEU A 188 25.24 15.50 -11.76
CA LEU A 188 26.01 16.63 -12.28
C LEU A 188 25.57 17.97 -11.66
N MET A 189 24.30 18.08 -11.29
CA MET A 189 23.76 19.24 -10.57
C MET A 189 24.00 19.20 -9.05
N GLY A 190 24.84 18.26 -8.55
CA GLY A 190 25.21 18.15 -7.15
C GLY A 190 24.19 17.40 -6.27
N VAL A 191 23.19 16.75 -6.85
CA VAL A 191 22.23 15.92 -6.11
C VAL A 191 22.87 14.56 -5.81
N ASN A 192 22.91 14.19 -4.54
CA ASN A 192 23.28 12.82 -4.15
C ASN A 192 22.10 11.87 -4.40
N THR A 193 21.95 11.39 -5.63
CA THR A 193 20.84 10.51 -6.07
C THR A 193 20.75 9.24 -5.23
N ASP A 194 21.89 8.73 -4.78
CA ASP A 194 21.99 7.59 -3.91
C ASP A 194 21.22 7.78 -2.59
N ARG A 195 21.43 8.93 -1.94
CA ARG A 195 20.71 9.31 -0.72
C ARG A 195 19.22 9.55 -1.00
N ILE A 196 18.89 10.12 -2.17
CA ILE A 196 17.50 10.36 -2.57
C ILE A 196 16.75 9.04 -2.76
N ILE A 197 17.36 8.03 -3.37
CA ILE A 197 16.76 6.71 -3.55
C ILE A 197 16.55 6.02 -2.21
N VAL A 198 17.54 6.04 -1.30
CA VAL A 198 17.36 5.47 0.06
C VAL A 198 16.21 6.17 0.79
N MET A 199 16.11 7.50 0.67
CA MET A 199 15.02 8.27 1.26
C MET A 199 13.66 7.91 0.64
N ALA A 200 13.59 7.62 -0.66
CA ALA A 200 12.37 7.14 -1.31
C ALA A 200 11.90 5.81 -0.73
N PHE A 201 12.81 4.85 -0.57
CA PHE A 201 12.53 3.56 0.08
C PHE A 201 12.07 3.75 1.52
N ALA A 202 12.73 4.62 2.29
CA ALA A 202 12.35 4.92 3.67
C ALA A 202 10.94 5.54 3.75
N ILE A 203 10.64 6.56 2.93
CA ILE A 203 9.32 7.19 2.92
C ILE A 203 8.25 6.19 2.50
N GLY A 204 8.47 5.45 1.40
CA GLY A 204 7.54 4.42 0.96
C GLY A 204 7.25 3.40 2.06
N ALA A 205 8.29 2.93 2.76
CA ALA A 205 8.16 1.99 3.87
C ALA A 205 7.44 2.56 5.09
N ALA A 206 7.60 3.85 5.39
CA ALA A 206 6.85 4.51 6.45
C ALA A 206 5.35 4.53 6.12
N PHE A 207 4.97 4.84 4.87
CA PHE A 207 3.56 4.74 4.44
C PHE A 207 3.04 3.30 4.44
N ALA A 208 3.88 2.33 4.08
CA ALA A 208 3.56 0.91 4.19
C ALA A 208 3.23 0.52 5.65
N ALA A 209 4.00 1.00 6.62
CA ALA A 209 3.72 0.77 8.04
C ALA A 209 2.41 1.42 8.50
N VAL A 210 2.17 2.68 8.10
CA VAL A 210 0.91 3.38 8.41
C VAL A 210 -0.29 2.62 7.85
N ALA A 211 -0.18 2.14 6.61
CA ALA A 211 -1.20 1.31 5.99
C ALA A 211 -1.38 -0.04 6.73
N ALA A 212 -0.30 -0.64 7.22
CA ALA A 212 -0.36 -1.91 7.95
C ALA A 212 -1.05 -1.77 9.30
N VAL A 213 -0.85 -0.66 10.01
CA VAL A 213 -1.60 -0.34 11.22
C VAL A 213 -3.08 -0.16 10.89
N ALA A 214 -3.40 0.63 9.86
CA ALA A 214 -4.77 0.81 9.39
C ALA A 214 -5.45 -0.52 9.04
N TYR A 215 -4.76 -1.40 8.31
CA TYR A 215 -5.26 -2.73 7.97
C TYR A 215 -5.46 -3.63 9.19
N GLY A 216 -4.51 -3.66 10.12
CA GLY A 216 -4.62 -4.44 11.34
C GLY A 216 -5.81 -4.00 12.20
N LEU A 217 -6.03 -2.68 12.33
CA LEU A 217 -7.17 -2.11 13.07
C LEU A 217 -8.51 -2.43 12.40
N ASP A 218 -8.53 -2.53 11.07
CA ASP A 218 -9.72 -2.85 10.27
C ASP A 218 -10.08 -4.33 10.31
N LYS A 219 -9.09 -5.23 10.15
CA LYS A 219 -9.34 -6.68 10.12
C LYS A 219 -9.30 -7.35 11.48
N GLY A 220 -8.88 -6.66 12.53
CA GLY A 220 -8.71 -7.21 13.89
C GLY A 220 -7.61 -8.26 14.01
N GLN A 221 -6.90 -8.55 12.92
CA GLN A 221 -5.85 -9.56 12.87
C GLN A 221 -4.86 -9.29 11.74
N ILE A 222 -3.63 -9.75 11.93
CA ILE A 222 -2.58 -9.78 10.92
C ILE A 222 -2.02 -11.20 10.78
N ASN A 223 -1.49 -11.51 9.60
CA ASN A 223 -0.80 -12.77 9.34
C ASN A 223 0.46 -12.51 8.51
N PHE A 224 1.36 -13.49 8.44
CA PHE A 224 2.62 -13.35 7.73
C PHE A 224 2.47 -13.38 6.19
N GLU A 225 1.32 -13.82 5.67
CA GLU A 225 1.07 -13.94 4.22
C GLU A 225 0.36 -12.72 3.62
N MET A 226 -0.09 -11.78 4.46
CA MET A 226 -0.90 -10.64 4.03
C MET A 226 -0.16 -9.72 3.05
N GLY A 227 1.17 -9.70 3.13
CA GLY A 227 2.02 -8.80 2.35
C GLY A 227 1.88 -8.98 0.85
N PHE A 228 1.99 -10.21 0.36
CA PHE A 228 2.03 -10.48 -1.08
C PHE A 228 0.73 -10.10 -1.81
N ILE A 229 -0.42 -10.60 -1.35
CA ILE A 229 -1.72 -10.35 -2.01
C ILE A 229 -2.10 -8.86 -1.92
N LEU A 230 -1.97 -8.24 -0.74
CA LEU A 230 -2.26 -6.81 -0.58
C LEU A 230 -1.29 -5.95 -1.37
N GLY A 231 -0.02 -6.34 -1.42
CA GLY A 231 0.99 -5.68 -2.25
C GLY A 231 0.63 -5.71 -3.72
N LEU A 232 0.12 -6.84 -4.22
CA LEU A 232 -0.29 -7.01 -5.60
C LEU A 232 -1.57 -6.21 -5.93
N LYS A 233 -2.53 -6.12 -4.99
CA LYS A 233 -3.69 -5.22 -5.12
C LYS A 233 -3.31 -3.74 -5.09
N ALA A 234 -2.38 -3.36 -4.22
CA ALA A 234 -1.87 -1.99 -4.15
C ALA A 234 -1.08 -1.61 -5.41
N PHE A 235 -0.28 -2.54 -5.96
CA PHE A 235 0.36 -2.36 -7.26
C PHE A 235 -0.68 -2.18 -8.36
N THR A 236 -1.73 -2.99 -8.36
CA THR A 236 -2.87 -2.86 -9.28
C THR A 236 -3.51 -1.47 -9.19
N ALA A 237 -3.77 -0.99 -7.97
CA ALA A 237 -4.27 0.36 -7.72
C ALA A 237 -3.31 1.46 -8.22
N ALA A 238 -2.00 1.30 -8.01
CA ALA A 238 -0.99 2.25 -8.49
C ALA A 238 -0.92 2.30 -10.03
N VAL A 239 -1.00 1.13 -10.70
CA VAL A 239 -1.00 1.02 -12.17
C VAL A 239 -2.29 1.60 -12.74
N LEU A 240 -3.44 1.24 -12.17
CA LEU A 240 -4.74 1.80 -12.51
C LEU A 240 -4.75 3.32 -12.38
N GLY A 241 -4.17 3.84 -11.30
CA GLY A 241 -4.04 5.27 -11.06
C GLY A 241 -3.07 6.01 -11.99
N GLY A 242 -2.08 5.31 -12.52
CA GLY A 242 -0.91 5.85 -13.21
C GLY A 242 0.30 5.83 -12.29
N ILE A 243 1.24 4.91 -12.54
CA ILE A 243 2.39 4.70 -11.64
C ILE A 243 3.29 5.95 -11.64
N GLY A 244 3.71 6.38 -10.46
CA GLY A 244 4.50 7.59 -10.26
C GLY A 244 3.67 8.82 -9.88
N ASN A 245 2.34 8.78 -10.04
CA ASN A 245 1.44 9.84 -9.61
C ASN A 245 0.76 9.51 -8.27
N ILE A 246 1.09 10.25 -7.21
CA ILE A 246 0.56 10.05 -5.84
C ILE A 246 -0.97 10.15 -5.81
N TYR A 247 -1.55 11.14 -6.49
CA TYR A 247 -2.99 11.34 -6.56
C TYR A 247 -3.66 10.27 -7.42
N GLY A 248 -3.00 9.90 -8.52
CA GLY A 248 -3.38 8.77 -9.37
C GLY A 248 -3.55 7.50 -8.55
N ALA A 249 -2.52 7.11 -7.79
CA ALA A 249 -2.54 5.91 -6.96
C ALA A 249 -3.68 5.86 -5.94
N MET A 250 -4.03 7.00 -5.33
CA MET A 250 -5.18 7.08 -4.42
C MET A 250 -6.51 6.85 -5.15
N VAL A 251 -6.71 7.53 -6.28
CA VAL A 251 -7.93 7.36 -7.10
C VAL A 251 -8.02 5.93 -7.63
N GLY A 252 -6.91 5.35 -8.07
CA GLY A 252 -6.85 3.95 -8.48
C GLY A 252 -7.19 3.00 -7.32
N GLY A 253 -6.73 3.27 -6.10
CA GLY A 253 -7.13 2.53 -4.90
C GLY A 253 -8.64 2.58 -4.67
N VAL A 254 -9.23 3.77 -4.69
CA VAL A 254 -10.68 3.97 -4.53
C VAL A 254 -11.48 3.24 -5.61
N VAL A 255 -11.09 3.35 -6.87
CA VAL A 255 -11.75 2.64 -7.97
C VAL A 255 -11.65 1.13 -7.81
N LEU A 256 -10.46 0.63 -7.45
CA LEU A 256 -10.25 -0.80 -7.22
C LEU A 256 -11.11 -1.30 -6.05
N GLY A 257 -11.18 -0.55 -4.95
CA GLY A 257 -11.95 -0.96 -3.78
C GLY A 257 -13.46 -0.90 -3.98
N LEU A 258 -13.96 0.11 -4.68
CA LEU A 258 -15.37 0.18 -5.09
C LEU A 258 -15.72 -0.97 -6.03
N ALA A 259 -14.87 -1.23 -7.03
CA ALA A 259 -15.09 -2.35 -7.94
C ALA A 259 -15.08 -3.69 -7.19
N GLU A 260 -14.16 -3.91 -6.26
CA GLU A 260 -14.11 -5.14 -5.47
C GLU A 260 -15.35 -5.31 -4.59
N SER A 261 -15.77 -4.27 -3.86
CA SER A 261 -16.96 -4.34 -2.99
C SER A 261 -18.24 -4.57 -3.79
N LEU A 262 -18.41 -3.88 -4.92
CA LEU A 262 -19.57 -4.07 -5.80
C LEU A 262 -19.54 -5.43 -6.50
N SER A 263 -18.35 -5.93 -6.86
CA SER A 263 -18.19 -7.24 -7.47
C SER A 263 -18.62 -8.35 -6.52
N ILE A 264 -18.21 -8.27 -5.25
CA ILE A 264 -18.61 -9.25 -4.23
C ILE A 264 -20.13 -9.21 -4.01
N ALA A 265 -20.72 -8.01 -3.97
CA ALA A 265 -22.14 -7.85 -3.64
C ALA A 265 -23.09 -8.24 -4.78
N TYR A 266 -22.77 -7.91 -6.04
CA TYR A 266 -23.75 -7.93 -7.13
C TYR A 266 -23.46 -8.95 -8.24
N ILE A 267 -22.26 -9.52 -8.34
CA ILE A 267 -21.94 -10.45 -9.45
C ILE A 267 -22.66 -11.79 -9.31
N GLU A 268 -22.91 -12.25 -8.08
CA GLU A 268 -23.72 -13.46 -7.87
C GLU A 268 -25.15 -13.27 -8.39
N GLU A 269 -25.69 -12.06 -8.39
CA GLU A 269 -27.05 -11.76 -8.84
C GLU A 269 -27.18 -11.77 -10.38
N ILE A 270 -26.07 -11.72 -11.12
CA ILE A 270 -26.09 -11.71 -12.58
C ILE A 270 -26.43 -13.13 -13.10
N PRO A 271 -27.47 -13.29 -13.95
CA PRO A 271 -27.81 -14.58 -14.55
C PRO A 271 -26.62 -15.18 -15.31
N GLY A 272 -26.22 -16.40 -14.93
CA GLY A 272 -25.07 -17.10 -15.52
C GLY A 272 -23.70 -16.84 -14.88
N MET A 273 -23.60 -15.91 -13.91
CA MET A 273 -22.35 -15.61 -13.18
C MET A 273 -22.39 -16.01 -11.70
N HIS A 274 -23.38 -16.78 -11.25
CA HIS A 274 -23.50 -17.22 -9.86
C HIS A 274 -22.26 -17.93 -9.31
N GLN A 275 -21.46 -18.61 -10.16
CA GLN A 275 -20.22 -19.28 -9.74
C GLN A 275 -19.00 -18.35 -9.65
N LEU A 276 -19.11 -17.12 -10.17
CA LEU A 276 -18.03 -16.13 -10.29
C LEU A 276 -18.18 -14.95 -9.31
N GLY A 277 -19.23 -14.97 -8.48
CA GLY A 277 -19.43 -13.96 -7.44
C GLY A 277 -18.94 -14.43 -6.07
N GLY A 278 -19.15 -13.57 -5.07
CA GLY A 278 -18.76 -13.83 -3.68
C GLY A 278 -17.32 -13.50 -3.35
N GLY A 279 -16.99 -13.51 -2.05
CA GLY A 279 -15.70 -13.06 -1.52
C GLY A 279 -14.48 -13.86 -2.03
N ALA A 280 -14.67 -15.12 -2.44
CA ALA A 280 -13.59 -15.97 -2.96
C ALA A 280 -13.01 -15.45 -4.28
N TRP A 281 -13.82 -14.77 -5.09
CA TRP A 281 -13.42 -14.22 -6.39
C TRP A 281 -12.93 -12.77 -6.31
N SER A 282 -12.89 -12.16 -5.11
CA SER A 282 -12.55 -10.73 -4.98
C SER A 282 -11.18 -10.39 -5.56
N ASN A 283 -10.20 -11.28 -5.36
CA ASN A 283 -8.87 -11.15 -5.93
C ASN A 283 -8.89 -11.21 -7.47
N VAL A 284 -9.71 -12.08 -8.06
CA VAL A 284 -9.80 -12.24 -9.51
C VAL A 284 -10.36 -10.96 -10.14
N TRP A 285 -11.42 -10.40 -9.57
CA TRP A 285 -12.02 -9.15 -10.06
C TRP A 285 -11.07 -7.96 -10.00
N ALA A 286 -10.23 -7.88 -8.97
CA ALA A 286 -9.15 -6.89 -8.90
C ALA A 286 -8.18 -7.01 -10.10
N PHE A 287 -7.78 -8.22 -10.48
CA PHE A 287 -6.89 -8.44 -11.63
C PHE A 287 -7.56 -8.29 -12.99
N VAL A 288 -8.82 -8.70 -13.12
CA VAL A 288 -9.59 -8.47 -14.35
C VAL A 288 -9.69 -6.97 -14.63
N LEU A 289 -9.97 -6.17 -13.60
CA LEU A 289 -10.04 -4.72 -13.73
C LEU A 289 -8.70 -4.11 -14.15
N LEU A 290 -7.58 -4.60 -13.59
CA LEU A 290 -6.24 -4.20 -14.04
C LEU A 290 -6.04 -4.47 -15.54
N ILE A 291 -6.36 -5.68 -16.00
CA ILE A 291 -6.16 -6.10 -17.40
C ILE A 291 -7.00 -5.20 -18.33
N VAL A 292 -8.28 -5.00 -17.99
CA VAL A 292 -9.20 -4.17 -18.78
C VAL A 292 -8.67 -2.75 -18.89
N VAL A 293 -8.20 -2.17 -17.79
CA VAL A 293 -7.69 -0.79 -17.79
C VAL A 293 -6.41 -0.70 -18.60
N LEU A 294 -5.48 -1.65 -18.46
CA LEU A 294 -4.24 -1.64 -19.24
C LEU A 294 -4.49 -1.79 -20.75
N LEU A 295 -5.53 -2.55 -21.15
CA LEU A 295 -5.95 -2.67 -22.55
C LEU A 295 -6.53 -1.36 -23.11
N VAL A 296 -7.30 -0.62 -22.30
CA VAL A 296 -8.02 0.58 -22.76
C VAL A 296 -7.21 1.87 -22.55
N ARG A 297 -6.45 1.96 -21.46
CA ARG A 297 -5.60 3.09 -21.06
C ARG A 297 -4.34 2.60 -20.32
N PRO A 298 -3.27 2.25 -21.04
CA PRO A 298 -2.03 1.74 -20.45
C PRO A 298 -1.29 2.76 -19.56
N GLN A 299 -1.62 4.05 -19.67
CA GLN A 299 -1.07 5.10 -18.79
C GLN A 299 -1.82 5.20 -17.44
N GLY A 300 -2.91 4.45 -17.23
CA GLY A 300 -3.78 4.60 -16.06
C GLY A 300 -4.72 5.80 -16.17
N LEU A 301 -5.43 6.09 -15.08
CA LEU A 301 -6.47 7.13 -15.02
C LEU A 301 -5.89 8.55 -15.02
N LEU A 302 -4.80 8.77 -14.28
CA LEU A 302 -4.14 10.06 -14.10
C LEU A 302 -2.64 10.01 -14.44
N GLY A 303 -2.19 9.02 -15.21
CA GLY A 303 -0.79 8.96 -15.65
C GLY A 303 -0.46 10.10 -16.61
N GLU A 304 0.72 10.68 -16.44
CA GLU A 304 1.24 11.67 -17.39
C GLU A 304 1.48 11.00 -18.74
N ARG A 305 1.07 11.70 -19.81
CA ARG A 305 1.48 11.34 -21.17
C ARG A 305 3.00 11.49 -21.22
N VAL A 306 3.71 10.37 -21.28
CA VAL A 306 5.10 10.38 -21.72
C VAL A 306 5.06 11.00 -23.12
N ALA A 307 5.43 12.27 -23.23
CA ALA A 307 5.72 12.86 -24.53
C ALA A 307 6.82 11.98 -25.12
N ASP A 308 6.55 11.40 -26.29
CA ASP A 308 7.52 10.64 -27.05
C ASP A 308 8.85 11.40 -27.04
N ARG A 309 9.85 10.83 -26.37
CA ARG A 309 11.23 11.28 -26.52
C ARG A 309 11.68 10.74 -27.87
N ALA A 310 11.33 11.48 -28.92
CA ALA A 310 11.95 11.40 -30.23
C ALA A 310 13.38 11.96 -30.17
#